data_AF-A0A975TK17-F1
#
_entry.id   AF-A0A975TK17-F1
#
_cell.length_a   1.000
_cell.length_b   1.000
_cell.length_c   1.000
_cell.angle_alpha   90.00
_cell.angle_beta   90.00
_cell.angle_gamma   90.00
#
_symmetry.space_group_name_H-M   'P 1'
#
loop_
_entity.id
_entity.type
_entity.pdbx_description
1 polymer ?
#
loop_
_entity_poly.entity_id
_entity_poly.type
_entity_poly.pdbx_seq_one_letter_code
_entity_poly.pdbx_strand_id
1 'polypeptide(L)'
;MIGMAGMGPAPKPNARRRNATVAMVELPVAGRGGEPPAWPLLADIALSTQRDSAQRLADDLELALQEPNLKGRARTTAQRKADAARQEAAILTARLAAQERVEGELWIQLWALPQAVEWERAGWTREVAQYVRWKARAEQGDLDASKEARQLADRLGLSPLAMLRLRWRVAADEDESSARPRRRPAASGRRPDDPRAALHVVE
;
A
#
# COMPACT_ATOMS: atom_id res chain seq x y z
N MET A 1 -36.96 -21.20 55.86
CA MET A 1 -36.57 -22.10 54.74
C MET A 1 -35.88 -21.24 53.70
N ILE A 2 -34.55 -21.33 53.58
CA ILE A 2 -33.79 -20.64 52.54
C ILE A 2 -32.98 -21.71 51.80
N GLY A 3 -33.09 -21.76 50.47
CA GLY A 3 -32.16 -22.45 49.60
C GLY A 3 -32.83 -23.06 48.37
N MET A 4 -32.44 -22.83 47.12
CA MET A 4 -31.46 -21.94 46.50
C MET A 4 -31.85 -21.98 45.02
N ALA A 5 -32.56 -20.95 44.53
CA ALA A 5 -32.79 -20.78 43.10
C ALA A 5 -31.55 -20.07 42.54
N GLY A 6 -30.81 -20.70 41.64
CA GLY A 6 -29.70 -19.97 41.00
C GLY A 6 -28.66 -20.72 40.19
N MET A 7 -28.75 -22.03 39.97
CA MET A 7 -27.82 -22.68 39.03
C MET A 7 -28.48 -22.94 37.68
N GLY A 8 -28.15 -22.05 36.73
CA GLY A 8 -28.42 -22.24 35.32
C GLY A 8 -27.83 -23.57 34.81
N PRO A 9 -28.33 -24.06 33.66
CA PRO A 9 -27.98 -25.37 33.14
C PRO A 9 -26.46 -25.54 32.97
N ALA A 10 -25.97 -26.72 33.34
CA ALA A 10 -24.55 -27.07 33.28
C ALA A 10 -23.97 -26.77 31.87
N PRO A 11 -22.74 -26.23 31.79
CA PRO A 11 -22.11 -25.90 30.53
C PRO A 11 -22.01 -27.14 29.65
N LYS A 12 -22.49 -27.04 28.41
CA LYS A 12 -22.50 -28.17 27.46
C LYS A 12 -21.07 -28.67 27.24
N PRO A 13 -20.78 -29.98 27.40
CA PRO A 13 -19.43 -30.53 27.32
C PRO A 13 -18.75 -30.28 25.97
N ASN A 14 -19.56 -30.12 24.91
CA ASN A 14 -19.10 -29.85 23.53
C ASN A 14 -19.47 -28.43 23.06
N ALA A 15 -19.58 -27.46 23.97
CA ALA A 15 -19.80 -26.07 23.57
C ALA A 15 -18.62 -25.58 22.72
N ARG A 16 -18.85 -25.36 21.41
CA ARG A 16 -17.88 -24.69 20.52
C ARG A 16 -17.46 -23.39 21.20
N ARG A 17 -16.16 -23.23 21.47
CA ARG A 17 -15.62 -21.96 21.99
C ARG A 17 -15.99 -20.86 21.00
N ARG A 18 -16.75 -19.87 21.46
CA ARG A 18 -17.17 -18.72 20.64
C ARG A 18 -15.98 -17.84 20.21
N ASN A 19 -14.87 -17.92 20.95
CA ASN A 19 -13.64 -17.16 20.71
C ASN A 19 -12.46 -18.12 20.40
N ALA A 20 -12.60 -18.98 19.39
CA ALA A 20 -11.46 -19.77 18.94
C ALA A 20 -10.44 -18.85 18.26
N THR A 21 -9.23 -18.73 18.82
CA THR A 21 -8.13 -18.00 18.19
C THR A 21 -7.79 -18.72 16.88
N VAL A 22 -7.95 -18.02 15.77
CA VAL A 22 -7.60 -18.55 14.45
C VAL A 22 -6.08 -18.50 14.31
N ALA A 23 -5.48 -19.58 13.81
CA ALA A 23 -4.04 -19.63 13.56
C ALA A 23 -3.63 -18.51 12.59
N MET A 24 -2.59 -17.76 12.98
CA MET A 24 -2.00 -16.67 12.20
C MET A 24 -0.62 -17.10 11.71
N VAL A 25 -0.22 -16.64 10.53
CA VAL A 25 1.14 -16.73 10.02
C VAL A 25 1.94 -15.56 10.61
N GLU A 26 3.05 -15.88 11.26
CA GLU A 26 3.96 -14.88 11.79
C GLU A 26 5.00 -14.47 10.74
N LEU A 27 5.03 -13.17 10.43
CA LEU A 27 5.98 -12.55 9.51
C LEU A 27 7.16 -11.97 10.31
N PRO A 28 8.39 -12.03 9.76
CA PRO A 28 9.56 -11.50 10.43
C PRO A 28 9.49 -9.97 10.52
N VAL A 29 9.73 -9.44 11.73
CA VAL A 29 9.73 -7.99 12.00
C VAL A 29 10.77 -7.22 11.18
N ALA A 30 11.95 -7.80 10.98
CA ALA A 30 13.03 -7.21 10.19
C ALA A 30 12.74 -7.12 8.69
N GLY A 31 11.64 -7.72 8.21
CA GLY A 31 11.33 -7.79 6.79
C GLY A 31 11.95 -8.99 6.08
N ARG A 32 11.87 -8.99 4.74
CA ARG A 32 12.61 -9.96 3.92
C ARG A 32 14.06 -9.48 3.74
N GLY A 33 15.02 -10.37 3.98
CA GLY A 33 16.43 -10.10 3.72
C GLY A 33 16.83 -10.29 2.25
N GLY A 34 17.94 -9.65 1.86
CA GLY A 34 18.53 -9.77 0.53
C GLY A 34 17.99 -8.79 -0.50
N GLU A 35 18.57 -8.82 -1.70
CA GLU A 35 18.16 -7.94 -2.80
C GLU A 35 16.77 -8.32 -3.33
N PRO A 36 15.96 -7.32 -3.75
CA PRO A 36 14.71 -7.60 -4.44
C PRO A 36 14.96 -8.41 -5.72
N PRO A 37 14.02 -9.28 -6.13
CA PRO A 37 14.14 -9.97 -7.41
C PRO A 37 14.19 -8.99 -8.58
N ALA A 38 14.73 -9.43 -9.71
CA ALA A 38 14.76 -8.63 -10.92
C ALA A 38 13.34 -8.22 -11.36
N TRP A 39 13.21 -6.99 -11.85
CA TRP A 39 11.93 -6.46 -12.32
C TRP A 39 11.36 -7.34 -13.45
N PRO A 40 10.16 -7.96 -13.28
CA PRO A 40 9.69 -9.00 -14.18
C PRO A 40 8.82 -8.49 -15.33
N LEU A 41 8.44 -7.21 -15.31
CA LEU A 41 7.51 -6.63 -16.27
C LEU A 41 8.26 -5.96 -17.42
N LEU A 42 7.68 -6.06 -18.61
CA LEU A 42 8.14 -5.29 -19.76
C LEU A 42 7.94 -3.79 -19.53
N ALA A 43 8.75 -2.98 -20.21
CA ALA A 43 8.57 -1.53 -20.28
C ALA A 43 7.16 -1.15 -20.76
N ASP A 44 6.75 0.10 -20.51
CA ASP A 44 5.48 0.62 -21.00
C ASP A 44 5.54 0.87 -22.52
N ILE A 45 5.23 -0.19 -23.29
CA ILE A 45 5.30 -0.17 -24.76
C ILE A 45 4.36 0.90 -25.34
N ALA A 46 3.19 1.11 -24.73
CA ALA A 46 2.23 2.09 -25.24
C ALA A 46 2.76 3.52 -25.07
N LEU A 47 3.26 3.86 -23.88
CA LEU A 47 3.77 5.21 -23.59
C LEU A 47 5.06 5.50 -24.36
N SER A 48 5.97 4.52 -24.48
CA SER A 48 7.18 4.63 -25.31
C SER A 48 6.86 4.80 -26.80
N THR A 49 5.91 4.03 -27.33
CA THR A 49 5.48 4.17 -28.74
C THR A 49 4.87 5.56 -29.01
N GLN A 50 4.06 6.08 -28.08
CA GLN A 50 3.53 7.44 -28.18
C GLN A 50 4.64 8.49 -28.19
N ARG A 51 5.61 8.36 -27.29
CA ARG A 51 6.80 9.24 -27.24
C ARG A 51 7.54 9.22 -28.56
N ASP A 52 7.84 8.03 -29.08
CA ASP A 52 8.58 7.85 -30.34
C ASP A 52 7.81 8.42 -31.53
N SER A 53 6.48 8.27 -31.56
CA SER A 53 5.64 8.84 -32.60
C SER A 53 5.64 10.37 -32.56
N ALA A 54 5.53 10.97 -31.37
CA ALA A 54 5.59 12.41 -31.19
C ALA A 54 6.97 12.97 -31.61
N GLN A 55 8.05 12.25 -31.28
CA GLN A 55 9.41 12.61 -31.69
C GLN A 55 9.56 12.57 -33.22
N ARG A 56 9.14 11.49 -33.87
CA ARG A 56 9.19 11.39 -35.34
C ARG A 56 8.43 12.52 -36.02
N LEU A 57 7.23 12.85 -35.52
CA LEU A 57 6.45 13.96 -36.04
C LEU A 57 7.17 15.31 -35.86
N ALA A 58 7.82 15.51 -34.72
CA ALA A 58 8.63 16.71 -34.49
C ALA A 58 9.77 16.81 -35.51
N ASP A 59 10.53 15.74 -35.71
CA ASP A 59 11.66 15.68 -36.63
C ASP A 59 11.22 15.94 -38.08
N ASP A 60 10.12 15.33 -38.52
CA ASP A 60 9.55 15.52 -39.86
C ASP A 60 9.11 16.98 -40.09
N LEU A 61 8.49 17.62 -39.09
CA LEU A 61 8.05 19.01 -39.18
C LEU A 61 9.23 19.99 -39.13
N GLU A 62 10.27 19.68 -38.37
CA GLU A 62 11.53 20.43 -38.36
C GLU A 62 12.23 20.37 -39.71
N LEU A 63 12.25 19.19 -40.34
CA LEU A 63 12.78 19.03 -41.69
C LEU A 63 11.96 19.86 -42.71
N ALA A 64 10.63 19.80 -42.64
CA ALA A 64 9.77 20.62 -43.50
C ALA A 64 9.99 22.14 -43.31
N LEU A 65 10.33 22.59 -42.10
CA LEU A 65 10.67 23.99 -41.82
C LEU A 65 11.98 24.46 -42.46
N GLN A 66 12.83 23.53 -42.90
CA GLN A 66 14.06 23.84 -43.64
C GLN A 66 13.79 24.10 -45.13
N GLU A 67 12.59 23.79 -45.63
CA GLU A 67 12.25 24.02 -47.03
C GLU A 67 12.27 25.53 -47.38
N PRO A 68 13.06 25.96 -48.39
CA PRO A 68 13.29 27.37 -48.67
C PRO A 68 12.07 28.10 -49.27
N ASN A 69 11.11 27.36 -49.80
CA ASN A 69 9.83 27.88 -50.33
C ASN A 69 8.75 28.04 -49.24
N LEU A 70 8.94 27.50 -48.03
CA LEU A 70 7.96 27.58 -46.96
C LEU A 70 7.99 28.95 -46.27
N LYS A 71 6.99 29.79 -46.57
CA LYS A 71 6.93 31.19 -46.13
C LYS A 71 5.59 31.56 -45.47
N GLY A 72 5.59 32.73 -44.83
CA GLY A 72 4.40 33.36 -44.27
C GLY A 72 3.62 32.45 -43.32
N ARG A 73 2.29 32.42 -43.49
CA ARG A 73 1.37 31.68 -42.62
C ARG A 73 1.62 30.17 -42.60
N ALA A 74 2.04 29.58 -43.73
CA ALA A 74 2.34 28.15 -43.81
C ALA A 74 3.51 27.79 -42.89
N ARG A 75 4.59 28.58 -42.92
CA ARG A 75 5.74 28.43 -42.02
C ARG A 75 5.36 28.59 -40.55
N THR A 76 4.60 29.63 -40.20
CA THR A 76 4.16 29.82 -38.80
C THR A 76 3.30 28.67 -38.30
N THR A 77 2.46 28.09 -39.16
CA THR A 77 1.62 26.93 -38.82
C THR A 77 2.47 25.68 -38.61
N ALA A 78 3.41 25.41 -39.51
CA ALA A 78 4.35 24.29 -39.37
C ALA A 78 5.20 24.43 -38.10
N GLN A 79 5.68 25.64 -37.78
CA GLN A 79 6.44 25.94 -36.57
C GLN A 79 5.64 25.59 -35.31
N ARG A 80 4.40 26.08 -35.21
CA ARG A 80 3.53 25.77 -34.05
C ARG A 80 3.27 24.27 -33.90
N LYS A 81 3.12 23.54 -35.01
CA LYS A 81 2.96 22.08 -34.97
C LYS A 81 4.24 21.39 -34.51
N ALA A 82 5.40 21.83 -34.99
CA ALA A 82 6.69 21.29 -34.57
C ALA A 82 6.92 21.53 -33.07
N ASP A 83 6.63 22.74 -32.59
CA ASP A 83 6.72 23.10 -31.18
C ASP A 83 5.80 22.23 -30.32
N ALA A 84 4.55 22.03 -30.76
CA ALA A 84 3.59 21.18 -30.06
C ALA A 84 4.05 19.71 -30.01
N ALA A 85 4.52 19.15 -31.14
CA ALA A 85 5.01 17.76 -31.20
C ALA A 85 6.25 17.56 -30.31
N ARG A 86 7.17 18.54 -30.28
CA ARG A 86 8.33 18.52 -29.39
C ARG A 86 7.93 18.57 -27.92
N GLN A 87 7.00 19.46 -27.58
CA GLN A 87 6.49 19.58 -26.22
C GLN A 87 5.81 18.28 -25.78
N GLU A 88 5.04 17.65 -26.66
CA GLU A 88 4.42 16.35 -26.41
C GLU A 88 5.46 15.25 -26.18
N ALA A 89 6.46 15.13 -27.05
CA ALA A 89 7.55 14.16 -26.88
C ALA A 89 8.33 14.38 -25.56
N ALA A 90 8.57 15.64 -25.18
CA ALA A 90 9.23 15.99 -23.93
C ALA A 90 8.38 15.60 -22.70
N ILE A 91 7.08 15.85 -22.73
CA ILE A 91 6.16 15.46 -21.65
C ILE A 91 6.12 13.94 -21.51
N LEU A 92 6.01 13.20 -22.62
CA LEU A 92 5.95 11.74 -22.61
C LEU A 92 7.27 11.13 -22.11
N THR A 93 8.41 11.72 -22.49
CA THR A 93 9.73 11.34 -21.97
C THR A 93 9.82 11.55 -20.46
N ALA A 94 9.36 12.72 -19.96
CA ALA A 94 9.36 13.01 -18.53
C ALA A 94 8.44 12.06 -17.75
N ARG A 95 7.28 11.69 -18.31
CA ARG A 95 6.36 10.70 -17.71
C ARG A 95 6.98 9.31 -17.61
N LEU A 96 7.63 8.83 -18.67
CA LEU A 96 8.33 7.54 -18.66
C LEU A 96 9.41 7.50 -17.58
N ALA A 97 10.28 8.52 -17.55
CA ALA A 97 11.35 8.61 -16.56
C ALA A 97 10.81 8.70 -15.12
N ALA A 98 9.74 9.46 -14.90
CA ALA A 98 9.08 9.53 -13.60
C ALA A 98 8.46 8.18 -13.19
N GLN A 99 7.85 7.46 -14.13
CA GLN A 99 7.29 6.13 -13.89
C GLN A 99 8.39 5.15 -13.48
N GLU A 100 9.45 5.01 -14.26
CA GLU A 100 10.56 4.08 -14.00
C GLU A 100 11.22 4.33 -12.64
N ARG A 101 11.44 5.60 -12.29
CA ARG A 101 11.99 5.98 -10.99
C ARG A 101 11.09 5.55 -9.84
N VAL A 102 9.79 5.88 -9.91
CA VAL A 102 8.83 5.51 -8.86
C VAL A 102 8.65 3.99 -8.78
N GLU A 103 8.64 3.29 -9.93
CA GLU A 103 8.59 1.83 -9.96
C GLU A 103 9.79 1.21 -9.24
N GLY A 104 11.01 1.69 -9.50
CA GLY A 104 12.23 1.20 -8.83
C GLY A 104 12.23 1.46 -7.32
N GLU A 105 11.86 2.68 -6.90
CA GLU A 105 11.78 3.05 -5.48
C GLU A 105 10.75 2.19 -4.73
N LEU A 106 9.54 2.06 -5.27
CA LEU A 106 8.48 1.23 -4.68
C LEU A 106 8.85 -0.25 -4.66
N TRP A 107 9.50 -0.75 -5.71
CA TRP A 107 9.93 -2.14 -5.78
C TRP A 107 10.87 -2.49 -4.64
N ILE A 108 11.91 -1.68 -4.43
CA ILE A 108 12.87 -1.87 -3.33
C ILE A 108 12.15 -1.80 -1.98
N GLN A 109 11.32 -0.79 -1.77
CA GLN A 109 10.61 -0.59 -0.50
C GLN A 109 9.67 -1.75 -0.15
N LEU A 110 8.90 -2.25 -1.14
CA LEU A 110 7.96 -3.34 -0.91
C LEU A 110 8.67 -4.64 -0.58
N TRP A 111 9.76 -4.96 -1.29
CA TRP A 111 10.51 -6.19 -1.04
C TRP A 111 11.29 -6.17 0.28
N ALA A 112 11.44 -5.02 0.94
CA ALA A 112 11.95 -4.94 2.31
C ALA A 112 10.88 -5.24 3.37
N LEU A 113 9.59 -5.30 3.02
CA LEU A 113 8.52 -5.50 3.98
C LEU A 113 8.46 -6.95 4.51
N PRO A 114 7.93 -7.19 5.74
CA PRO A 114 7.67 -8.53 6.26
C PRO A 114 6.83 -9.42 5.33
N GLN A 115 5.86 -8.81 4.66
CA GLN A 115 4.95 -9.48 3.72
C GLN A 115 5.68 -10.09 2.53
N ALA A 116 6.86 -9.55 2.16
CA ALA A 116 7.63 -10.01 1.01
C ALA A 116 8.14 -11.44 1.16
N VAL A 117 8.30 -11.93 2.39
CA VAL A 117 8.64 -13.35 2.64
C VAL A 117 7.53 -14.28 2.15
N GLU A 118 6.26 -13.90 2.37
CA GLU A 118 5.13 -14.68 1.89
C GLU A 118 4.93 -14.52 0.39
N TRP A 119 5.17 -13.33 -0.17
CA TRP A 119 5.13 -13.15 -1.63
C TRP A 119 6.18 -14.00 -2.35
N GLU A 120 7.40 -14.10 -1.79
CA GLU A 120 8.45 -14.97 -2.32
C GLU A 120 8.04 -16.44 -2.27
N ARG A 121 7.57 -16.90 -1.10
CA ARG A 121 7.09 -18.28 -0.91
C ARG A 121 5.94 -18.64 -1.86
N ALA A 122 5.05 -17.69 -2.12
CA ALA A 122 3.90 -17.86 -3.00
C ALA A 122 4.21 -17.60 -4.49
N GLY A 123 5.40 -17.11 -4.83
CA GLY A 123 5.79 -16.78 -6.20
C GLY A 123 5.12 -15.53 -6.78
N TRP A 124 4.62 -14.62 -5.94
CA TRP A 124 3.81 -13.44 -6.33
C TRP A 124 4.62 -12.27 -6.89
N THR A 125 5.78 -12.53 -7.49
CA THR A 125 6.71 -11.49 -7.93
C THR A 125 6.08 -10.61 -9.01
N ARG A 126 5.31 -11.18 -9.94
CA ARG A 126 4.64 -10.41 -11.00
C ARG A 126 3.45 -9.62 -10.48
N GLU A 127 2.74 -10.12 -9.47
CA GLU A 127 1.60 -9.46 -8.85
C GLU A 127 2.04 -8.21 -8.07
N VAL A 128 3.14 -8.31 -7.32
CA VAL A 128 3.77 -7.15 -6.65
C VAL A 128 4.24 -6.14 -7.70
N ALA A 129 4.86 -6.61 -8.79
CA ALA A 129 5.33 -5.70 -9.84
C ALA A 129 4.15 -4.99 -10.54
N GLN A 130 3.03 -5.70 -10.74
CA GLN A 130 1.83 -5.11 -11.31
C GLN A 130 1.20 -4.07 -10.36
N TYR A 131 1.23 -4.31 -9.05
CA TYR A 131 0.84 -3.31 -8.06
C TYR A 131 1.72 -2.05 -8.17
N VAL A 132 3.04 -2.22 -8.22
CA VAL A 132 3.99 -1.11 -8.33
C VAL A 132 3.71 -0.25 -9.57
N ARG A 133 3.52 -0.88 -10.74
CA ARG A 133 3.20 -0.16 -11.98
C ARG A 133 1.88 0.61 -11.90
N TRP A 134 0.84 0.01 -11.32
CA TRP A 134 -0.43 0.72 -11.10
C TRP A 134 -0.29 1.87 -10.11
N LYS A 135 0.49 1.67 -9.05
CA LYS A 135 0.76 2.71 -8.05
C LYS A 135 1.53 3.89 -8.66
N ALA A 136 2.56 3.61 -9.47
CA ALA A 136 3.34 4.64 -10.17
C ALA A 136 2.47 5.46 -11.15
N ARG A 137 1.56 4.81 -11.89
CA ARG A 137 0.58 5.50 -12.74
C ARG A 137 -0.42 6.34 -11.94
N ALA A 138 -0.88 5.84 -10.80
CA ALA A 138 -1.78 6.58 -9.92
C ALA A 138 -1.15 7.87 -9.38
N GLU A 139 0.15 7.85 -9.06
CA GLU A 139 0.89 9.04 -8.62
C GLU A 139 1.07 10.09 -9.73
N GLN A 140 0.97 9.69 -11.00
CA GLN A 140 0.91 10.61 -12.14
C GLN A 140 -0.48 11.22 -12.38
N GLY A 141 -1.47 10.86 -11.56
CA GLY A 141 -2.84 11.40 -11.62
C GLY A 141 -3.87 10.50 -12.31
N ASP A 142 -3.52 9.25 -12.64
CA ASP A 142 -4.48 8.28 -13.20
C ASP A 142 -5.40 7.71 -12.09
N LEU A 143 -6.65 8.16 -12.09
CA LEU A 143 -7.65 7.74 -11.10
C LEU A 143 -8.07 6.27 -11.24
N ASP A 144 -8.05 5.71 -12.44
CA ASP A 144 -8.39 4.31 -12.65
C ASP A 144 -7.24 3.40 -12.19
N ALA A 145 -6.01 3.81 -12.47
CA ALA A 145 -4.82 3.17 -11.89
C ALA A 145 -4.86 3.16 -10.36
N SER A 146 -5.36 4.24 -9.73
CA SER A 146 -5.51 4.32 -8.27
C SER A 146 -6.47 3.27 -7.70
N LYS A 147 -7.55 2.95 -8.43
CA LYS A 147 -8.51 1.90 -8.03
C LYS A 147 -7.87 0.52 -8.10
N GLU A 148 -7.17 0.22 -9.20
CA GLU A 148 -6.47 -1.06 -9.39
C GLU A 148 -5.36 -1.25 -8.34
N ALA A 149 -4.57 -0.20 -8.08
CA ALA A 149 -3.55 -0.22 -7.04
C ALA A 149 -4.15 -0.54 -5.66
N ARG A 150 -5.32 0.00 -5.32
CA ARG A 150 -6.00 -0.30 -4.05
C ARG A 150 -6.43 -1.76 -3.97
N GLN A 151 -7.02 -2.32 -5.03
CA GLN A 151 -7.44 -3.72 -5.04
C GLN A 151 -6.25 -4.67 -4.90
N LEU A 152 -5.14 -4.38 -5.58
CA LEU A 152 -3.92 -5.16 -5.45
C LEU A 152 -3.27 -5.01 -4.07
N ALA A 153 -3.29 -3.81 -3.47
CA ALA A 153 -2.82 -3.61 -2.10
C ALA A 153 -3.55 -4.52 -1.09
N ASP A 154 -4.86 -4.69 -1.27
CA ASP A 154 -5.65 -5.59 -0.45
C ASP A 154 -5.35 -7.08 -0.73
N ARG A 155 -5.01 -7.46 -1.97
CA ARG A 155 -4.56 -8.84 -2.27
C ARG A 155 -3.18 -9.14 -1.70
N LEU A 156 -2.29 -8.14 -1.67
CA LEU A 156 -0.91 -8.28 -1.22
C LEU A 156 -0.72 -8.16 0.29
N GLY A 157 -1.78 -7.89 1.07
CA GLY A 157 -1.64 -7.74 2.52
C GLY A 157 -1.02 -6.42 2.95
N LEU A 158 -1.11 -5.37 2.12
CA LEU A 158 -0.56 -4.05 2.42
C LEU A 158 -1.49 -3.20 3.31
N SER A 159 -2.75 -3.61 3.48
CA SER A 159 -3.70 -2.97 4.40
C SER A 159 -3.89 -3.81 5.68
N PRO A 160 -4.16 -3.20 6.86
CA PRO A 160 -4.41 -3.96 8.08
C PRO A 160 -5.56 -4.96 7.96
N LEU A 161 -6.61 -4.61 7.21
CA LEU A 161 -7.73 -5.50 6.95
C LEU A 161 -7.33 -6.67 6.04
N ALA A 162 -6.48 -6.44 5.05
CA ALA A 162 -5.92 -7.49 4.21
C ALA A 162 -5.01 -8.43 5.01
N MET A 163 -4.14 -7.92 5.87
CA MET A 163 -3.34 -8.75 6.77
C MET A 163 -4.23 -9.64 7.64
N LEU A 164 -5.30 -9.10 8.21
CA LEU A 164 -6.27 -9.88 8.99
C LEU A 164 -6.93 -10.99 8.15
N ARG A 165 -7.30 -10.70 6.90
CA ARG A 165 -7.92 -11.66 5.97
C ARG A 165 -6.96 -12.77 5.55
N LEU A 166 -5.70 -12.42 5.27
CA LEU A 166 -4.62 -13.36 4.97
C LEU A 166 -4.11 -14.08 6.23
N ARG A 167 -4.57 -13.64 7.41
CA ARG A 167 -4.15 -14.13 8.73
C ARG A 167 -2.66 -13.93 8.96
N TRP A 168 -2.12 -12.85 8.44
CA TRP A 168 -0.74 -12.45 8.64
C TRP A 168 -0.62 -11.54 9.85
N ARG A 169 0.44 -11.72 10.63
CA ARG A 169 0.80 -10.85 11.74
C ARG A 169 2.32 -10.70 11.75
N VAL A 170 2.80 -9.47 11.87
CA VAL A 170 4.23 -9.22 12.11
C VAL A 170 4.55 -9.59 13.56
N ALA A 171 5.61 -10.39 13.76
CA ALA A 171 6.08 -10.75 15.09
C ALA A 171 6.41 -9.49 15.91
N ALA A 172 6.17 -9.55 17.22
CA ALA A 172 6.60 -8.47 18.11
C ALA A 172 8.11 -8.59 18.36
N ASP A 173 8.84 -7.48 18.35
CA ASP A 173 10.22 -7.47 18.83
C ASP A 173 10.26 -7.89 20.30
N GLU A 174 11.05 -8.91 20.61
CA GLU A 174 11.24 -9.36 22.01
C GLU A 174 11.84 -8.24 22.90
N ASP A 175 12.53 -7.26 22.28
CA ASP A 175 13.17 -6.14 22.97
C ASP A 175 12.18 -5.12 23.58
N GLU A 176 10.97 -4.97 23.04
CA GLU A 176 9.97 -4.03 23.59
C GLU A 176 9.14 -4.64 24.75
N SER A 177 9.14 -5.97 24.89
CA SER A 177 8.49 -6.65 26.03
C SER A 177 9.24 -6.48 27.36
N SER A 178 10.49 -6.01 27.35
CA SER A 178 11.28 -5.73 28.56
C SER A 178 11.07 -4.30 29.11
N ALA A 179 10.49 -3.39 28.32
CA ALA A 179 10.38 -1.97 28.66
C ALA A 179 9.03 -1.56 29.29
N ARG A 180 8.09 -2.48 29.54
CA ARG A 180 6.93 -2.18 30.40
C ARG A 180 7.30 -2.42 31.86
N PRO A 181 7.51 -1.37 32.69
CA PRO A 181 7.60 -1.58 34.12
C PRO A 181 6.28 -2.23 34.56
N ARG A 182 6.37 -3.43 35.13
CA ARG A 182 5.26 -4.07 35.84
C ARG A 182 4.66 -3.02 36.78
N ARG A 183 3.50 -2.46 36.45
CA ARG A 183 2.74 -1.62 37.39
C ARG A 183 2.50 -2.50 38.61
N ARG A 184 3.23 -2.22 39.70
CA ARG A 184 2.90 -2.73 41.03
C ARG A 184 1.42 -2.43 41.26
N PRO A 185 0.59 -3.40 41.70
CA PRO A 185 -0.76 -3.08 42.09
C PRO A 185 -0.68 -2.04 43.21
N ALA A 186 -1.27 -0.87 42.97
CA ALA A 186 -1.36 0.17 43.98
C ALA A 186 -2.12 -0.43 45.16
N ALA A 187 -1.48 -0.43 46.33
CA ALA A 187 -2.11 -0.82 47.58
C ALA A 187 -3.39 0.00 47.75
N SER A 188 -4.51 -0.69 47.97
CA SER A 188 -5.81 -0.10 48.24
C SER A 188 -5.75 0.65 49.58
N GLY A 189 -5.46 1.95 49.52
CA GLY A 189 -5.63 2.86 50.66
C GLY A 189 -7.12 3.06 50.93
N ARG A 190 -7.62 2.42 51.98
CA ARG A 190 -8.91 2.72 52.61
C ARG A 190 -8.87 4.20 53.03
N ARG A 191 -9.73 5.05 52.47
CA ARG A 191 -9.94 6.41 52.99
C ARG A 191 -10.91 6.33 54.19
N PRO A 192 -10.57 6.84 55.39
CA PRO A 192 -11.42 6.72 56.58
C PRO A 192 -12.65 7.63 56.61
N ASP A 193 -12.81 8.59 55.70
CA ASP A 193 -13.90 9.58 55.78
C ASP A 193 -14.46 9.90 54.38
N ASP A 194 -15.43 9.11 53.92
CA ASP A 194 -16.30 9.50 52.80
C ASP A 194 -17.73 9.76 53.34
N PRO A 195 -18.19 11.02 53.39
CA PRO A 195 -19.48 11.40 53.96
C PRO A 195 -20.70 10.95 53.13
N ARG A 196 -20.52 10.17 52.07
CA ARG A 196 -21.60 9.64 51.22
C ARG A 196 -22.11 8.25 51.62
N ALA A 197 -21.60 7.68 52.71
CA ALA A 197 -22.07 6.41 53.27
C ALA A 197 -23.38 6.51 54.10
N ALA A 198 -23.95 7.71 54.25
CA ALA A 198 -25.21 7.92 54.96
C ALA A 198 -26.27 8.50 54.03
N LEU A 199 -27.11 7.63 53.45
CA LEU A 199 -28.41 8.02 52.93
C LEU A 199 -29.48 7.18 53.64
N HIS A 200 -30.50 7.88 54.15
CA HIS A 200 -31.84 7.50 54.66
C HIS A 200 -32.08 8.24 55.99
N VAL A 201 -33.13 9.05 56.20
CA VAL A 201 -34.56 8.82 55.93
C VAL A 201 -35.32 10.15 55.73
N VAL A 202 -36.44 10.03 55.01
CA VAL A 202 -37.57 10.94 54.76
C VAL A 202 -38.41 11.17 56.03
N GLU A 203 -38.66 12.42 56.42
CA GLU A 203 -39.99 12.99 56.75
C GLU A 203 -39.90 14.52 56.86
#